data_AF-A0AAV2NQS4-F1
#
_entry.id   AF-A0AAV2NQS4-F1
#
_cell.length_a   1.000
_cell.length_b   1.000
_cell.length_c   1.000
_cell.angle_alpha   90.00
_cell.angle_beta   90.00
_cell.angle_gamma   90.00
#
_symmetry.space_group_name_H-M   'P 1'
#
loop_
_entity.id
_entity.type
_entity.pdbx_description
1 polymer ?
#
loop_
_entity_poly.entity_id
_entity_poly.type
_entity_poly.pdbx_seq_one_letter_code
_entity_poly.pdbx_strand_id
1 'polypeptide(L)'
;MEISDDTVLEEQSEEDVHEQDEEEQLEERSIEEIEVIKEVKETEKSERDDEIDKSIATFLREKDLSENLIKTLINTGLTDEHVRLLKALNLNDDDIDNLRDLWRTKIEVSKSSDSIINSSTPDDSSSDGRAHLSPNSVYLRKVLSKPLIQALCEIVAKKPADPVEYLGHWLLHFKICEERIMQQKERELELLINREKLKLKEVEDKQDLPIEQKEVEISSEDENHLNYDDT
;
A
#
# COMPACT_ATOMS: atom_id res chain seq x y z
N MET A 1 -13.26 -60.81 49.52
CA MET A 1 -13.53 -59.40 49.90
C MET A 1 -12.40 -58.59 49.31
N GLU A 2 -12.44 -58.19 48.04
CA GLU A 2 -13.54 -57.57 47.24
C GLU A 2 -13.85 -56.14 47.71
N ILE A 3 -14.16 -55.14 46.88
CA ILE A 3 -14.14 -54.90 45.41
C ILE A 3 -14.02 -53.35 45.25
N SER A 4 -14.00 -52.81 44.01
CA SER A 4 -14.17 -51.39 43.59
C SER A 4 -15.40 -50.66 44.21
N ASP A 5 -15.80 -49.40 43.97
CA ASP A 5 -15.69 -48.36 42.90
C ASP A 5 -15.91 -46.95 43.57
N ASP A 6 -15.78 -45.73 43.01
CA ASP A 6 -15.01 -45.07 41.92
C ASP A 6 -15.30 -43.53 41.95
N THR A 7 -14.74 -42.70 41.04
CA THR A 7 -15.00 -41.23 40.77
C THR A 7 -14.41 -40.21 41.78
N VAL A 8 -14.11 -38.92 41.48
CA VAL A 8 -14.52 -37.98 40.41
C VAL A 8 -13.33 -37.16 39.83
N LEU A 9 -13.45 -36.84 38.53
CA LEU A 9 -12.87 -35.78 37.64
C LEU A 9 -12.07 -34.62 38.30
N GLU A 10 -11.03 -34.02 37.71
CA GLU A 10 -10.85 -33.39 36.36
C GLU A 10 -11.71 -32.12 36.11
N GLU A 11 -11.23 -30.97 36.59
CA GLU A 11 -11.71 -29.61 36.24
C GLU A 11 -10.52 -28.61 36.14
N GLN A 12 -9.64 -28.75 35.13
CA GLN A 12 -8.56 -27.79 34.82
C GLN A 12 -8.25 -27.71 33.31
N SER A 13 -9.24 -27.46 32.44
CA SER A 13 -9.00 -27.36 30.99
C SER A 13 -9.99 -26.54 30.15
N GLU A 14 -11.05 -25.95 30.72
CA GLU A 14 -12.15 -25.36 29.92
C GLU A 14 -12.08 -23.83 29.73
N GLU A 15 -11.25 -23.11 30.50
CA GLU A 15 -11.17 -21.64 30.46
C GLU A 15 -10.22 -21.13 29.34
N ASP A 16 -9.12 -21.85 29.10
CA ASP A 16 -8.05 -21.51 28.13
C ASP A 16 -8.48 -21.66 26.64
N VAL A 17 -9.55 -22.42 26.39
CA VAL A 17 -10.08 -22.65 25.03
C VAL A 17 -10.98 -21.51 24.56
N HIS A 18 -11.68 -20.84 25.48
CA HIS A 18 -12.75 -19.91 25.11
C HIS A 18 -12.24 -18.53 24.67
N GLU A 19 -11.06 -18.09 25.15
CA GLU A 19 -10.45 -16.83 24.73
C GLU A 19 -9.88 -16.89 23.30
N GLN A 20 -9.38 -18.06 22.85
CA GLN A 20 -8.84 -18.22 21.49
C GLN A 20 -9.94 -18.12 20.41
N ASP A 21 -11.08 -18.78 20.65
CA ASP A 21 -12.24 -18.73 19.73
C ASP A 21 -12.81 -17.30 19.58
N GLU A 22 -12.71 -16.43 20.60
CA GLU A 22 -13.13 -15.01 20.48
C GLU A 22 -12.09 -14.13 19.76
N GLU A 23 -10.78 -14.36 19.90
CA GLU A 23 -9.78 -13.60 19.12
C GLU A 23 -9.88 -13.89 17.62
N GLU A 24 -9.96 -15.15 17.18
CA GLU A 24 -10.05 -15.48 15.74
C GLU A 24 -11.34 -14.93 15.09
N GLN A 25 -12.49 -15.03 15.78
CA GLN A 25 -13.76 -14.46 15.29
C GLN A 25 -13.77 -12.93 15.21
N LEU A 26 -12.95 -12.24 16.02
CA LEU A 26 -12.75 -10.79 15.92
C LEU A 26 -11.76 -10.42 14.82
N GLU A 27 -10.71 -11.21 14.58
CA GLU A 27 -9.80 -11.00 13.45
C GLU A 27 -10.55 -11.15 12.11
N GLU A 28 -11.26 -12.26 11.84
CA GLU A 28 -12.00 -12.45 10.58
C GLU A 28 -12.98 -11.29 10.28
N ARG A 29 -13.80 -10.94 11.28
CA ARG A 29 -14.79 -9.86 11.13
C ARG A 29 -14.15 -8.49 10.88
N SER A 30 -12.96 -8.24 11.42
CA SER A 30 -12.23 -6.99 11.17
C SER A 30 -11.67 -6.92 9.74
N ILE A 31 -11.35 -8.06 9.13
CA ILE A 31 -10.82 -8.15 7.77
C ILE A 31 -11.92 -7.88 6.74
N GLU A 32 -13.11 -8.47 6.90
CA GLU A 32 -14.27 -8.24 6.02
C GLU A 32 -14.71 -6.76 6.01
N GLU A 33 -14.80 -6.12 7.18
CA GLU A 33 -15.22 -4.71 7.27
C GLU A 33 -14.19 -3.74 6.64
N ILE A 34 -12.91 -4.11 6.63
CA ILE A 34 -11.86 -3.35 5.93
C ILE A 34 -11.94 -3.52 4.41
N GLU A 35 -12.33 -4.71 3.91
CA GLU A 35 -12.43 -4.97 2.47
C GLU A 35 -13.61 -4.19 1.84
N VAL A 36 -14.77 -4.15 2.51
CA VAL A 36 -15.93 -3.33 2.09
C VAL A 36 -15.59 -1.84 2.01
N ILE A 37 -14.82 -1.31 2.98
CA ILE A 37 -14.39 0.11 2.99
C ILE A 37 -13.37 0.44 1.87
N LYS A 38 -12.75 -0.58 1.27
CA LYS A 38 -11.79 -0.44 0.16
C LYS A 38 -12.50 -0.37 -1.19
N GLU A 39 -13.53 -1.19 -1.41
CA GLU A 39 -14.27 -1.24 -2.69
C GLU A 39 -15.09 0.04 -2.95
N VAL A 40 -15.65 0.64 -1.90
CA VAL A 40 -16.46 1.88 -1.98
C VAL A 40 -15.67 3.12 -2.47
N LYS A 41 -14.34 3.05 -2.60
CA LYS A 41 -13.50 4.20 -2.97
C LYS A 41 -13.18 4.41 -4.45
N GLU A 42 -13.55 3.49 -5.35
CA GLU A 42 -13.14 3.60 -6.77
C GLU A 42 -14.12 4.35 -7.70
N THR A 43 -15.35 4.69 -7.28
CA THR A 43 -16.41 5.10 -8.24
C THR A 43 -17.14 6.43 -7.99
N GLU A 44 -16.59 7.38 -7.23
CA GLU A 44 -17.05 8.80 -7.26
C GLU A 44 -15.91 9.79 -7.58
N LYS A 45 -15.22 9.56 -8.70
CA LYS A 45 -14.41 10.62 -9.31
C LYS A 45 -15.32 11.63 -10.01
N SER A 46 -15.53 12.76 -9.35
CA SER A 46 -16.31 13.91 -9.85
C SER A 46 -15.87 14.35 -11.26
N GLU A 47 -16.82 14.67 -12.15
CA GLU A 47 -16.54 15.16 -13.51
C GLU A 47 -15.56 16.36 -13.52
N ARG A 48 -15.58 17.16 -12.45
CA ARG A 48 -14.70 18.32 -12.26
C ARG A 48 -13.27 17.93 -11.88
N ASP A 49 -13.06 16.77 -11.24
CA ASP A 49 -11.71 16.28 -10.91
C ASP A 49 -11.00 15.77 -12.18
N ASP A 50 -11.77 15.20 -13.12
CA ASP A 50 -11.27 14.87 -14.47
C ASP A 50 -11.00 16.12 -15.32
N GLU A 51 -11.81 17.18 -15.20
CA GLU A 51 -11.52 18.45 -15.89
C GLU A 51 -10.27 19.16 -15.33
N ILE A 52 -10.05 19.10 -14.01
CA ILE A 52 -8.81 19.60 -13.39
C ILE A 52 -7.62 18.75 -13.83
N ASP A 53 -7.70 17.41 -13.79
CA ASP A 53 -6.63 16.53 -14.28
C ASP A 53 -6.33 16.73 -15.77
N LYS A 54 -7.34 17.04 -16.58
CA LYS A 54 -7.21 17.39 -17.99
C LYS A 54 -6.50 18.73 -18.19
N SER A 55 -6.84 19.77 -17.41
CA SER A 55 -6.16 21.08 -17.48
C SER A 55 -4.69 20.99 -17.07
N ILE A 56 -4.40 20.22 -16.02
CA ILE A 56 -3.05 19.82 -15.60
C ILE A 56 -2.31 19.10 -16.73
N ALA A 57 -2.95 18.11 -17.37
CA ALA A 57 -2.37 17.33 -18.46
C ALA A 57 -2.13 18.16 -19.73
N THR A 58 -2.90 19.23 -19.97
CA THR A 58 -2.63 20.18 -21.06
C THR A 58 -1.46 21.11 -20.73
N PHE A 59 -1.37 21.63 -19.50
CA PHE A 59 -0.28 22.52 -19.09
C PHE A 59 1.08 21.82 -19.14
N LEU A 60 1.17 20.58 -18.63
CA LEU A 60 2.43 19.83 -18.66
C LEU A 60 2.83 19.40 -20.10
N ARG A 61 1.84 19.20 -20.99
CA ARG A 61 2.04 18.90 -22.41
C ARG A 61 2.54 20.11 -23.20
N GLU A 62 2.12 21.32 -22.83
CA GLU A 62 2.63 22.58 -23.38
C GLU A 62 4.11 22.84 -22.98
N LYS A 63 4.63 22.09 -21.99
CA LYS A 63 6.04 22.09 -21.56
C LYS A 63 6.84 20.90 -22.10
N ASP A 64 6.37 20.25 -23.16
CA ASP A 64 6.99 19.09 -23.83
C ASP A 64 7.31 17.88 -22.92
N LEU A 65 6.58 17.75 -21.79
CA LEU A 65 6.82 16.66 -20.83
C LEU A 65 6.21 15.33 -21.30
N SER A 66 6.90 14.23 -21.02
CA SER A 66 6.47 12.87 -21.40
C SER A 66 5.13 12.49 -20.75
N GLU A 67 4.21 11.91 -21.54
CA GLU A 67 2.92 11.36 -21.07
C GLU A 67 3.05 10.48 -19.82
N ASN A 68 4.12 9.69 -19.74
CA ASN A 68 4.38 8.81 -18.59
C ASN A 68 4.66 9.61 -17.32
N LEU A 69 5.40 10.72 -17.42
CA LEU A 69 5.65 11.64 -16.32
C LEU A 69 4.36 12.40 -15.95
N ILE A 70 3.60 12.88 -16.94
CA ILE A 70 2.31 13.56 -16.73
C ILE A 70 1.35 12.65 -15.95
N LYS A 71 1.15 11.41 -16.40
CA LYS A 71 0.31 10.41 -15.73
C LYS A 71 0.81 10.08 -14.32
N THR A 72 2.13 10.00 -14.13
CA THR A 72 2.73 9.76 -12.81
C THR A 72 2.46 10.93 -11.86
N LEU A 73 2.66 12.18 -12.30
CA LEU A 73 2.41 13.39 -11.52
C LEU A 73 0.95 13.53 -11.09
N ILE A 74 0.00 13.25 -12.01
CA ILE A 74 -1.45 13.30 -11.73
C ILE A 74 -1.85 12.29 -10.65
N ASN A 75 -1.28 11.08 -10.70
CA ASN A 75 -1.60 9.99 -9.78
C ASN A 75 -0.90 10.10 -8.41
N THR A 76 0.37 10.57 -8.38
CA THR A 76 1.20 10.61 -7.16
C THR A 76 1.17 11.96 -6.46
N GLY A 77 0.79 13.03 -7.16
CA GLY A 77 0.80 14.40 -6.66
C GLY A 77 2.14 15.12 -6.84
N LEU A 78 2.08 16.46 -6.79
CA LEU A 78 3.25 17.32 -6.90
C LEU A 78 4.05 17.30 -5.57
N THR A 79 5.09 16.48 -5.50
CA THR A 79 6.03 16.39 -4.35
C THR A 79 7.21 17.35 -4.53
N ASP A 80 7.97 17.60 -3.46
CA ASP A 80 9.20 18.41 -3.55
C ASP A 80 10.32 17.74 -4.39
N GLU A 81 10.23 16.43 -4.62
CA GLU A 81 11.10 15.72 -5.57
C GLU A 81 10.65 15.95 -7.02
N HIS A 82 9.34 15.89 -7.28
CA HIS A 82 8.76 16.26 -8.57
C HIS A 82 9.05 17.73 -8.93
N VAL A 83 8.91 18.67 -7.98
CA VAL A 83 9.27 20.08 -8.18
C VAL A 83 10.76 20.23 -8.53
N ARG A 84 11.65 19.49 -7.85
CA ARG A 84 13.10 19.50 -8.12
C ARG A 84 13.44 18.94 -9.50
N LEU A 85 12.75 17.89 -9.92
CA LEU A 85 12.87 17.31 -11.26
C LEU A 85 12.36 18.27 -12.34
N LEU A 86 11.24 18.97 -12.11
CA LEU A 86 10.72 19.98 -13.04
C LEU A 86 11.68 21.19 -13.19
N LYS A 87 12.31 21.65 -12.09
CA LYS A 87 13.41 22.65 -12.17
C LYS A 87 14.61 22.12 -12.97
N ALA A 88 14.97 20.84 -12.81
CA ALA A 88 16.04 20.21 -13.59
C ALA A 88 15.69 20.03 -15.08
N LEU A 89 14.40 19.94 -15.41
CA LEU A 89 13.86 19.99 -16.78
C LEU A 89 13.64 21.44 -17.29
N ASN A 90 14.20 22.44 -16.60
CA ASN A 90 14.20 23.85 -17.02
C ASN A 90 12.80 24.48 -17.13
N LEU A 91 11.82 24.01 -16.35
CA LEU A 91 10.60 24.79 -16.11
C LEU A 91 10.94 26.02 -15.26
N ASN A 92 10.28 27.16 -15.56
CA ASN A 92 10.46 28.39 -14.81
C ASN A 92 9.77 28.32 -13.43
N ASP A 93 10.18 29.14 -12.48
CA ASP A 93 9.58 29.17 -11.14
C ASP A 93 8.11 29.63 -11.21
N ASP A 94 7.78 30.56 -12.11
CA ASP A 94 6.39 30.96 -12.39
C ASP A 94 5.56 29.77 -12.93
N ASP A 95 6.14 28.87 -13.73
CA ASP A 95 5.43 27.69 -14.23
C ASP A 95 5.12 26.70 -13.11
N ILE A 96 6.04 26.58 -12.15
CA ILE A 96 5.93 25.67 -11.01
C ILE A 96 4.91 26.18 -9.99
N ASP A 97 4.82 27.49 -9.76
CA ASP A 97 3.80 28.05 -8.86
C ASP A 97 2.40 28.07 -9.52
N ASN A 98 2.29 28.30 -10.85
CA ASN A 98 1.04 28.04 -11.59
C ASN A 98 0.59 26.55 -11.44
N LEU A 99 1.54 25.61 -11.57
CA LEU A 99 1.29 24.18 -11.36
C LEU A 99 0.81 23.88 -9.94
N ARG A 100 1.40 24.52 -8.93
CA ARG A 100 1.00 24.38 -7.52
C ARG A 100 -0.42 24.87 -7.27
N ASP A 101 -0.84 25.96 -7.90
CA ASP A 101 -2.19 26.48 -7.73
C ASP A 101 -3.25 25.61 -8.43
N LEU A 102 -2.95 25.02 -9.60
CA LEU A 102 -3.81 23.98 -10.20
C LEU A 102 -3.99 22.77 -9.26
N TRP A 103 -2.91 22.27 -8.64
CA TRP A 103 -3.00 21.20 -7.63
C TRP A 103 -3.71 21.64 -6.34
N ARG A 104 -3.60 22.92 -5.95
CA ARG A 104 -4.34 23.50 -4.82
C ARG A 104 -5.84 23.45 -5.09
N THR A 105 -6.28 23.85 -6.28
CA THR A 105 -7.69 23.76 -6.71
C THR A 105 -8.17 22.31 -6.70
N LYS A 106 -7.38 21.33 -7.19
CA LYS A 106 -7.71 19.89 -7.08
C LYS A 106 -7.98 19.49 -5.62
N ILE A 107 -7.04 19.80 -4.72
CA ILE A 107 -7.09 19.46 -3.28
C ILE A 107 -8.19 20.21 -2.50
N GLU A 108 -8.73 21.29 -3.07
CA GLU A 108 -9.86 22.06 -2.51
C GLU A 108 -11.20 21.54 -3.03
N VAL A 109 -11.29 21.23 -4.33
CA VAL A 109 -12.49 20.63 -4.95
C VAL A 109 -12.81 19.27 -4.35
N SER A 110 -11.84 18.37 -4.17
CA SER A 110 -12.09 17.05 -3.57
C SER A 110 -12.52 17.11 -2.09
N LYS A 111 -12.48 18.28 -1.43
CA LYS A 111 -13.08 18.51 -0.09
C LYS A 111 -14.46 19.16 -0.15
N SER A 112 -14.81 19.79 -1.27
CA SER A 112 -16.13 20.35 -1.50
C SER A 112 -17.17 19.25 -1.77
N SER A 113 -16.75 18.11 -2.31
CA SER A 113 -17.60 16.93 -2.53
C SER A 113 -18.22 16.40 -1.23
N ASP A 114 -17.44 16.30 -0.16
CA ASP A 114 -17.86 15.77 1.15
C ASP A 114 -18.91 16.66 1.88
N SER A 115 -19.17 17.88 1.39
CA SER A 115 -19.93 18.91 2.13
C SER A 115 -21.45 18.87 1.98
N ILE A 116 -22.01 17.90 1.25
CA ILE A 116 -23.47 17.80 1.01
C ILE A 116 -24.26 17.58 2.32
N ILE A 117 -23.66 16.94 3.32
CA ILE A 117 -24.24 16.83 4.67
C ILE A 117 -23.74 18.00 5.54
N ASN A 118 -24.39 19.18 5.43
CA ASN A 118 -24.62 20.17 6.50
C ASN A 118 -25.22 21.51 6.00
N SER A 119 -26.17 21.50 5.06
CA SER A 119 -26.85 22.72 4.60
C SER A 119 -28.15 23.02 5.38
N SER A 120 -28.04 23.59 6.59
CA SER A 120 -29.16 24.18 7.34
C SER A 120 -28.69 25.29 8.28
N THR A 121 -28.58 26.50 7.73
CA THR A 121 -28.45 27.79 8.44
C THR A 121 -29.85 28.35 8.81
N PRO A 122 -30.01 29.46 9.56
CA PRO A 122 -29.01 30.37 10.15
C PRO A 122 -29.10 30.43 11.71
N ASP A 123 -28.14 30.99 12.47
CA ASP A 123 -27.75 32.41 12.46
C ASP A 123 -26.44 32.69 13.26
N ASP A 124 -25.89 33.89 13.00
CA ASP A 124 -24.90 34.68 13.76
C ASP A 124 -23.42 34.23 13.91
N SER A 125 -22.55 35.24 13.80
CA SER A 125 -21.19 35.39 14.35
C SER A 125 -20.08 34.34 14.11
N SER A 126 -19.37 34.56 13.01
CA SER A 126 -17.92 34.87 13.03
C SER A 126 -16.95 33.89 13.71
N SER A 127 -16.52 32.86 12.98
CA SER A 127 -15.09 32.48 12.96
C SER A 127 -14.76 31.71 11.68
N ASP A 128 -13.90 32.26 10.82
CA ASP A 128 -13.31 31.48 9.71
C ASP A 128 -12.21 30.57 10.27
N GLY A 129 -12.67 29.46 10.83
CA GLY A 129 -11.91 28.55 11.69
C GLY A 129 -10.89 27.67 10.98
N ARG A 130 -10.31 28.09 9.85
CA ARG A 130 -9.17 27.41 9.20
C ARG A 130 -7.87 27.64 9.99
N ALA A 131 -7.91 27.35 11.29
CA ALA A 131 -6.84 27.55 12.24
C ALA A 131 -5.54 26.96 11.72
N HIS A 132 -4.48 27.78 11.75
CA HIS A 132 -3.11 27.31 11.49
C HIS A 132 -2.74 26.30 12.59
N LEU A 133 -2.96 25.02 12.31
CA LEU A 133 -2.62 23.93 13.21
C LEU A 133 -1.12 24.01 13.52
N SER A 134 -0.81 24.16 14.82
CA SER A 134 0.55 24.05 15.32
C SER A 134 1.23 22.77 14.80
N PRO A 135 2.54 22.77 14.50
CA PRO A 135 3.25 21.55 14.11
C PRO A 135 2.97 20.36 15.03
N ASN A 136 2.75 20.62 16.33
CA ASN A 136 2.37 19.60 17.31
C ASN A 136 0.99 18.99 17.03
N SER A 137 -0.04 19.78 16.70
CA SER A 137 -1.37 19.23 16.38
C SER A 137 -1.42 18.60 14.99
N VAL A 138 -0.58 19.04 14.04
CA VAL A 138 -0.35 18.33 12.77
C VAL A 138 0.29 16.96 13.02
N TYR A 139 1.32 16.89 13.88
CA TYR A 139 1.99 15.64 14.27
C TYR A 139 1.05 14.68 15.00
N LEU A 140 0.36 15.14 16.04
CA LEU A 140 -0.61 14.33 16.80
C LEU A 140 -1.73 13.82 15.89
N ARG A 141 -2.25 14.65 14.98
CA ARG A 141 -3.23 14.20 13.97
C ARG A 141 -2.64 13.20 12.96
N LYS A 142 -1.34 13.25 12.65
CA LYS A 142 -0.70 12.25 11.76
C LYS A 142 -0.50 10.90 12.46
N VAL A 143 -0.08 10.91 13.72
CA VAL A 143 0.33 9.69 14.45
C VAL A 143 -0.83 9.05 15.23
N LEU A 144 -1.61 9.84 15.96
CA LEU A 144 -2.60 9.31 16.90
C LEU A 144 -4.04 9.29 16.37
N SER A 145 -4.36 9.95 15.25
CA SER A 145 -5.76 10.05 14.80
C SER A 145 -6.41 8.69 14.56
N LYS A 146 -5.78 7.81 13.77
CA LYS A 146 -6.30 6.46 13.51
C LYS A 146 -6.53 5.65 14.79
N PRO A 147 -5.50 5.35 15.62
CA PRO A 147 -5.71 4.52 16.80
C PRO A 147 -6.65 5.17 17.82
N LEU A 148 -6.58 6.49 18.03
CA LEU A 148 -7.44 7.15 19.00
C LEU A 148 -8.92 7.20 18.55
N ILE A 149 -9.19 7.35 17.26
CA ILE A 149 -10.57 7.29 16.73
C ILE A 149 -11.13 5.88 16.89
N GLN A 150 -10.37 4.85 16.49
CA GLN A 150 -10.80 3.45 16.60
C GLN A 150 -11.06 3.05 18.07
N ALA A 151 -10.12 3.34 18.97
CA ALA A 151 -10.28 3.08 20.41
C ALA A 151 -11.51 3.79 21.00
N LEU A 152 -11.76 5.06 20.63
CA LEU A 152 -12.92 5.82 21.13
C LEU A 152 -14.24 5.26 20.58
N CYS A 153 -14.28 4.81 19.31
CA CYS A 153 -15.44 4.10 18.76
C CYS A 153 -15.73 2.81 19.54
N GLU A 154 -14.71 2.00 19.83
CA GLU A 154 -14.87 0.77 20.62
C GLU A 154 -15.28 1.04 22.07
N ILE A 155 -14.71 2.06 22.74
CA ILE A 155 -15.12 2.45 24.10
C ILE A 155 -16.59 2.88 24.14
N VAL A 156 -17.06 3.61 23.12
CA VAL A 156 -18.48 4.02 23.01
C VAL A 156 -19.40 2.82 22.76
N ALA A 157 -18.93 1.79 22.05
CA ALA A 157 -19.69 0.57 21.76
C ALA A 157 -19.70 -0.42 22.94
N LYS A 158 -18.53 -0.81 23.45
CA LYS A 158 -18.32 -1.80 24.53
C LYS A 158 -18.68 -1.26 25.91
N LYS A 159 -18.52 0.06 26.14
CA LYS A 159 -18.75 0.75 27.44
C LYS A 159 -18.07 0.05 28.63
N PRO A 160 -16.73 -0.10 28.60
CA PRO A 160 -15.97 -0.74 29.67
C PRO A 160 -16.15 -0.02 31.01
N ALA A 161 -15.96 -0.76 32.11
CA ALA A 161 -16.10 -0.24 33.48
C ALA A 161 -15.08 0.87 33.80
N ASP A 162 -13.86 0.75 33.30
CA ASP A 162 -12.89 1.85 33.22
C ASP A 162 -12.51 2.11 31.74
N PRO A 163 -12.89 3.26 31.16
CA PRO A 163 -12.56 3.60 29.78
C PRO A 163 -11.14 4.14 29.59
N VAL A 164 -10.43 4.51 30.66
CA VAL A 164 -9.04 5.00 30.61
C VAL A 164 -8.07 3.83 30.62
N GLU A 165 -8.32 2.83 31.47
CA GLU A 165 -7.58 1.56 31.49
C GLU A 165 -7.75 0.83 30.15
N TYR A 166 -9.00 0.66 29.67
CA TYR A 166 -9.28 0.05 28.37
C TYR A 166 -8.58 0.78 27.21
N LEU A 167 -8.56 2.12 27.21
CA LEU A 167 -7.83 2.90 26.19
C LEU A 167 -6.32 2.61 26.24
N GLY A 168 -5.74 2.42 27.42
CA GLY A 168 -4.34 2.05 27.59
C GLY A 168 -4.02 0.68 26.99
N HIS A 169 -4.82 -0.34 27.31
CA HIS A 169 -4.68 -1.69 26.74
C HIS A 169 -4.87 -1.69 25.21
N TRP A 170 -5.91 -1.02 24.71
CA TRP A 170 -6.22 -0.95 23.28
C TRP A 170 -5.05 -0.34 22.49
N LEU A 171 -4.51 0.79 22.95
CA LEU A 171 -3.38 1.46 22.29
C LEU A 171 -2.09 0.64 22.31
N LEU A 172 -1.90 -0.21 23.33
CA LEU A 172 -0.79 -1.16 23.40
C LEU A 172 -0.97 -2.31 22.39
N HIS A 173 -2.14 -2.95 22.35
CA HIS A 173 -2.46 -4.00 21.37
C HIS A 173 -2.34 -3.49 19.93
N PHE A 174 -2.91 -2.31 19.63
CA PHE A 174 -2.76 -1.66 18.33
C PHE A 174 -1.28 -1.54 17.91
N LYS A 175 -0.40 -1.14 18.83
CA LYS A 175 1.02 -0.94 18.50
C LYS A 175 1.75 -2.27 18.24
N ILE A 176 1.42 -3.32 19.00
CA ILE A 176 1.94 -4.68 18.79
C ILE A 176 1.49 -5.23 17.43
N CYS A 177 0.21 -5.04 17.08
CA CYS A 177 -0.33 -5.47 15.78
C CYS A 177 0.26 -4.66 14.61
N GLU A 178 0.44 -3.34 14.75
CA GLU A 178 1.11 -2.51 13.74
C GLU A 178 2.55 -3.02 13.46
N GLU A 179 3.30 -3.35 14.50
CA GLU A 179 4.65 -3.90 14.37
C GLU A 179 4.67 -5.30 13.74
N ARG A 180 3.78 -6.20 14.17
CA ARG A 180 3.60 -7.55 13.57
C ARG A 180 3.30 -7.45 12.06
N ILE A 181 2.43 -6.52 11.67
CA ILE A 181 2.07 -6.25 10.27
C ILE A 181 3.26 -5.67 9.47
N MET A 182 4.09 -4.82 10.07
CA MET A 182 5.30 -4.31 9.42
C MET A 182 6.32 -5.43 9.18
N GLN A 183 6.60 -6.25 10.19
CA GLN A 183 7.55 -7.38 10.08
C GLN A 183 7.08 -8.44 9.07
N GLN A 184 5.76 -8.67 8.94
CA GLN A 184 5.19 -9.53 7.91
C GLN A 184 5.47 -8.99 6.50
N LYS A 185 5.19 -7.70 6.26
CA LYS A 185 5.39 -7.04 4.96
C LYS A 185 6.87 -6.96 4.56
N GLU A 186 7.77 -6.80 5.52
CA GLU A 186 9.22 -6.84 5.29
C GLU A 186 9.67 -8.23 4.80
N ARG A 187 9.21 -9.31 5.44
CA ARG A 187 9.49 -10.69 5.01
C ARG A 187 8.89 -11.02 3.64
N GLU A 188 7.67 -10.55 3.35
CA GLU A 188 7.05 -10.69 2.03
C GLU A 188 7.83 -9.97 0.92
N LEU A 189 8.31 -8.75 1.21
CA LEU A 189 9.14 -7.98 0.29
C LEU A 189 10.50 -8.65 0.05
N GLU A 190 11.16 -9.18 1.08
CA GLU A 190 12.40 -9.95 0.93
C GLU A 190 12.19 -11.20 0.06
N LEU A 191 11.12 -11.96 0.28
CA LEU A 191 10.78 -13.12 -0.54
C LEU A 191 10.53 -12.73 -2.01
N LEU A 192 9.86 -11.61 -2.25
CA LEU A 192 9.62 -11.08 -3.60
C LEU A 192 10.94 -10.68 -4.30
N ILE A 193 11.80 -9.94 -3.61
CA ILE A 193 13.13 -9.54 -4.10
C ILE A 193 14.01 -10.77 -4.39
N ASN A 194 14.01 -11.77 -3.51
CA ASN A 194 14.81 -12.98 -3.71
C ASN A 194 14.26 -13.85 -4.86
N ARG A 195 12.93 -13.88 -5.06
CA ARG A 195 12.31 -14.51 -6.24
C ARG A 195 12.66 -13.78 -7.54
N GLU A 196 12.82 -12.46 -7.52
CA GLU A 196 13.24 -11.69 -8.69
C GLU A 196 14.73 -11.91 -9.01
N LYS A 197 15.62 -11.85 -8.01
CA LYS A 197 17.05 -12.18 -8.17
C LYS A 197 17.27 -13.56 -8.80
N LEU A 198 16.51 -14.58 -8.37
CA LEU A 198 16.59 -15.92 -8.94
C LEU A 198 16.21 -15.96 -10.42
N LYS A 199 15.14 -15.24 -10.84
CA LYS A 199 14.77 -15.14 -12.26
C LYS A 199 15.84 -14.43 -13.10
N LEU A 200 16.42 -13.34 -12.58
CA LEU A 200 17.48 -12.61 -13.26
C LEU A 200 18.70 -13.51 -13.47
N LYS A 201 19.11 -14.25 -12.42
CA LYS A 201 20.19 -15.23 -12.56
C LYS A 201 19.86 -16.37 -13.53
N GLU A 202 18.62 -16.87 -13.55
CA GLU A 202 18.19 -17.89 -14.52
C GLU A 202 18.20 -17.38 -15.98
N VAL A 203 18.23 -16.06 -16.21
CA VAL A 203 18.37 -15.43 -17.53
C VAL A 203 19.85 -15.15 -17.87
N GLU A 204 20.69 -14.93 -16.86
CA GLU A 204 22.15 -14.80 -16.99
C GLU A 204 22.81 -16.16 -17.27
N ASP A 205 22.54 -17.17 -16.43
CA ASP A 205 23.02 -18.56 -16.56
C ASP A 205 22.59 -19.23 -17.90
N LYS A 206 21.62 -18.67 -18.63
CA LYS A 206 21.17 -19.13 -19.97
C LYS A 206 21.82 -18.42 -21.14
N GLN A 207 22.48 -17.28 -20.92
CA GLN A 207 23.22 -16.56 -21.98
C GLN A 207 24.66 -17.04 -22.10
N ASP A 208 25.25 -17.54 -21.00
CA ASP A 208 26.63 -18.08 -20.97
C ASP A 208 26.76 -19.53 -21.48
N LEU A 209 25.72 -20.09 -22.11
CA LEU A 209 25.81 -21.40 -22.77
C LEU A 209 26.64 -21.29 -24.06
N PRO A 210 27.79 -22.00 -24.18
CA PRO A 210 28.64 -21.88 -25.35
C PRO A 210 27.96 -22.44 -26.60
N ILE A 211 28.01 -21.66 -27.67
CA ILE A 211 27.56 -22.10 -29.01
C ILE A 211 28.54 -23.16 -29.50
N GLU A 212 28.17 -24.45 -29.41
CA GLU A 212 28.93 -25.51 -30.06
C GLU A 212 28.99 -25.26 -31.56
N GLN A 213 30.20 -24.99 -32.05
CA GLN A 213 30.48 -24.74 -33.46
C GLN A 213 30.32 -26.04 -34.25
N LYS A 214 29.10 -26.31 -34.74
CA LYS A 214 28.84 -27.36 -35.70
C LYS A 214 29.32 -26.94 -37.09
N GLU A 215 30.63 -26.79 -37.24
CA GLU A 215 31.26 -26.54 -38.53
C GLU A 215 31.00 -27.72 -39.48
N VAL A 216 30.84 -27.39 -40.76
CA VAL A 216 30.50 -28.35 -41.80
C VAL A 216 31.78 -29.02 -42.26
N GLU A 217 32.03 -30.26 -41.83
CA GLU A 217 33.12 -31.07 -42.39
C GLU A 217 32.80 -31.36 -43.87
N ILE A 218 33.66 -30.83 -44.75
CA ILE A 218 33.41 -30.77 -46.19
C ILE A 218 33.68 -32.14 -46.81
N SER A 219 32.69 -32.67 -47.53
CA SER A 219 32.83 -33.89 -48.33
C SER A 219 33.82 -33.67 -49.49
N SER A 220 35.08 -34.04 -49.29
CA SER A 220 36.05 -34.29 -50.36
C SER A 220 36.06 -35.77 -50.72
N GLU A 221 35.74 -36.08 -51.97
CA GLU A 221 35.95 -37.42 -52.56
C GLU A 221 37.43 -37.64 -52.91
N ASP A 222 37.77 -38.89 -53.29
CA ASP A 222 39.13 -39.44 -53.50
C ASP A 222 40.00 -39.58 -52.22
N GLU A 223 40.87 -40.60 -52.09
CA GLU A 223 41.31 -41.60 -53.07
C GLU A 223 40.89 -43.04 -52.70
N ASN A 224 40.32 -43.78 -53.66
CA ASN A 224 40.28 -45.24 -53.63
C ASN A 224 41.50 -45.79 -54.38
N HIS A 225 42.53 -46.31 -53.69
CA HIS A 225 43.63 -47.01 -54.39
C HIS A 225 44.19 -48.25 -53.68
N LEU A 226 43.71 -49.41 -54.14
CA LEU A 226 44.35 -50.72 -54.20
C LEU A 226 44.94 -51.32 -52.91
N ASN A 227 44.14 -52.21 -52.32
CA ASN A 227 44.63 -53.35 -51.54
C ASN A 227 45.54 -54.25 -52.41
N TYR A 228 46.78 -54.48 -51.95
CA TYR A 228 47.67 -55.54 -52.44
C TYR A 228 48.11 -56.39 -51.25
N ASP A 229 47.60 -57.63 -51.20
CA ASP A 229 48.31 -58.87 -50.85
C ASP A 229 47.28 -59.95 -50.44
N ASP A 230 46.86 -60.79 -51.40
CA ASP A 230 47.07 -62.25 -51.32
C ASP A 230 46.70 -62.96 -52.64
N THR A 231 47.35 -64.10 -52.91
CA THR A 231 47.25 -65.03 -54.07
C THR A 231 47.82 -64.63 -55.44
#